data_AF-A0A535W510-F1
#
_entry.id   AF-A0A535W510-F1
#
_cell.length_a   1.000
_cell.length_b   1.000
_cell.length_c   1.000
_cell.angle_alpha   90.00
_cell.angle_beta   90.00
_cell.angle_gamma   90.00
#
_symmetry.space_group_name_H-M   'P 1'
#
loop_
_entity.id
_entity.type
_entity.pdbx_description
1 polymer ?
#
loop_
_entity_poly.entity_id
_entity_poly.type
_entity_poly.pdbx_seq_one_letter_code
_entity_poly.pdbx_strand_id
1 'polypeptide(L)'
;MTEDAQAAKPRVGKPETAVLGRLRKKSHEELLFLVEQLLERKPDIGPLIELLIELPVPHSSQQEKTPGRGNNRTLNLSSIRKQLEAALYYAGEGWESVGLIEAELRRLCGIGDDFADAGEWANAQAVYAAITGEAIARYEELEDEWQIAAIIDECTDGLALCLDTQRDLPENEQLSVTNREELLTSLFEIWKFGQDYGGIDTDVVGTIARNVTKDEHRMVEGWLRQEIHSNQGSKWRNQALVSFKEELEKQGL
;
A
#
# COMPACT_ATOMS: atom_id res chain seq x y z
N MET A 1 62.63 13.68 -15.24
CA MET A 1 61.86 12.64 -15.95
C MET A 1 61.92 11.37 -15.11
N THR A 2 60.83 11.09 -14.40
CA THR A 2 60.34 9.75 -14.08
C THR A 2 58.91 9.96 -13.58
N GLU A 3 57.97 9.73 -14.49
CA GLU A 3 56.57 9.47 -14.18
C GLU A 3 56.53 8.23 -13.27
N ASP A 4 55.90 8.35 -12.10
CA ASP A 4 55.35 7.19 -11.42
C ASP A 4 53.84 7.38 -11.34
N ALA A 5 53.18 6.65 -12.24
CA ALA A 5 51.75 6.48 -12.30
C ALA A 5 51.26 5.82 -11.01
N GLN A 6 50.60 6.60 -10.15
CA GLN A 6 49.74 6.04 -9.13
C GLN A 6 48.54 5.39 -9.81
N ALA A 7 48.63 4.06 -9.95
CA ALA A 7 47.53 3.20 -10.30
C ALA A 7 46.35 3.47 -9.34
N ALA A 8 45.30 4.07 -9.90
CA ALA A 8 44.03 4.21 -9.21
C ALA A 8 43.51 2.80 -8.86
N LYS A 9 43.49 2.49 -7.56
CA LYS A 9 42.81 1.29 -7.05
C LYS A 9 41.36 1.32 -7.54
N PRO A 10 40.84 0.22 -8.13
CA PRO A 10 39.44 0.16 -8.48
C PRO A 10 38.62 0.28 -7.20
N ARG A 11 37.68 1.23 -7.17
CA ARG A 11 36.69 1.34 -6.09
C ARG A 11 35.95 0.00 -6.02
N VAL A 12 36.17 -0.75 -4.95
CA VAL A 12 35.42 -1.97 -4.66
C VAL A 12 33.96 -1.53 -4.47
N GLY A 13 33.13 -1.78 -5.48
CA GLY A 13 31.69 -1.59 -5.37
C GLY A 13 31.14 -2.42 -4.21
N LYS A 14 30.02 -2.00 -3.61
CA LYS A 14 29.36 -2.72 -2.51
C LYS A 14 29.32 -4.23 -2.83
N PRO A 15 29.62 -5.13 -1.87
CA PRO A 15 29.69 -6.57 -2.13
C PRO A 15 28.44 -7.13 -2.83
N GLU A 16 27.27 -6.57 -2.55
CA GLU A 16 25.99 -6.83 -3.23
C GLU A 16 26.06 -6.64 -4.76
N THR A 17 26.68 -5.55 -5.22
CA THR A 17 26.84 -5.26 -6.66
C THR A 17 27.75 -6.26 -7.38
N ALA A 18 28.74 -6.82 -6.67
CA ALA A 18 29.63 -7.83 -7.22
C ALA A 18 28.95 -9.21 -7.34
N VAL A 19 28.08 -9.57 -6.38
CA VAL A 19 27.27 -10.80 -6.45
C VAL A 19 26.27 -10.70 -7.61
N LEU A 20 25.53 -9.60 -7.72
CA LEU A 20 24.59 -9.37 -8.81
C LEU A 20 25.27 -9.43 -10.19
N GLY A 21 26.47 -8.86 -10.33
CA GLY A 21 27.25 -8.91 -11.56
C GLY A 21 27.67 -10.32 -11.97
N ARG A 22 27.83 -11.26 -11.02
CA ARG A 22 28.10 -12.67 -11.31
C ARG A 22 26.83 -13.46 -11.64
N LEU A 23 25.74 -13.19 -10.93
CA LEU A 23 24.43 -13.81 -11.20
C LEU A 23 23.94 -13.49 -12.61
N ARG A 24 24.12 -12.25 -13.09
CA ARG A 24 23.76 -11.84 -14.47
C ARG A 24 24.48 -12.62 -15.58
N LYS A 25 25.58 -13.32 -15.27
CA LYS A 25 26.34 -14.14 -16.24
C LYS A 25 25.97 -15.62 -16.19
N LYS A 26 25.12 -16.03 -15.26
CA LYS A 26 24.67 -17.41 -15.10
C LYS A 26 23.56 -17.73 -16.10
N SER A 27 23.54 -18.97 -16.56
CA SER A 27 22.41 -19.50 -17.33
C SER A 27 21.16 -19.62 -16.44
N HIS A 28 19.99 -19.78 -17.06
CA HIS A 28 18.74 -20.00 -16.33
C HIS A 28 18.80 -21.24 -15.42
N GLU A 29 19.35 -22.36 -15.92
CA GLU A 29 19.51 -23.59 -15.12
C GLU A 29 20.49 -23.39 -13.96
N GLU A 30 21.58 -22.64 -14.17
CA GLU A 30 22.52 -22.32 -13.10
C GLU A 30 21.89 -21.42 -12.02
N LEU A 31 21.00 -20.51 -12.40
CA LEU A 31 20.26 -19.68 -11.44
C LEU A 31 19.25 -20.52 -10.65
N LEU A 32 18.52 -21.42 -11.30
CA LEU A 32 17.56 -22.30 -10.64
C LEU A 32 18.28 -23.19 -9.62
N PHE A 33 19.40 -23.81 -10.01
CA PHE A 33 20.22 -24.60 -9.11
C PHE A 33 20.74 -23.78 -7.91
N LEU A 34 21.12 -22.51 -8.11
CA LEU A 34 21.52 -21.65 -7.01
C LEU A 34 20.36 -21.36 -6.04
N VAL A 35 19.13 -21.22 -6.54
CA VAL A 35 17.92 -21.07 -5.72
C VAL A 35 17.64 -22.36 -4.94
N GLU A 36 17.71 -23.54 -5.57
CA GLU A 36 17.60 -24.84 -4.90
C GLU A 36 18.62 -24.97 -3.76
N GLN A 37 19.87 -24.63 -4.05
CA GLN A 37 20.97 -24.64 -3.08
C GLN A 37 20.77 -23.65 -1.93
N LEU A 38 20.05 -22.56 -2.16
CA LEU A 38 19.66 -21.57 -1.17
C LEU A 38 18.55 -22.13 -0.27
N LEU A 39 17.52 -22.72 -0.86
CA LEU A 39 16.40 -23.37 -0.16
C LEU A 39 16.86 -24.54 0.72
N GLU A 40 17.81 -25.36 0.25
CA GLU A 40 18.37 -26.47 1.04
C GLU A 40 19.11 -26.00 2.29
N ARG A 41 19.83 -24.86 2.19
CA ARG A 41 20.66 -24.34 3.29
C ARG A 41 19.89 -23.43 4.24
N LYS A 42 18.84 -22.79 3.72
CA LYS A 42 17.98 -21.80 4.38
C LYS A 42 16.53 -22.12 3.99
N PRO A 43 15.89 -23.13 4.59
CA PRO A 43 14.52 -23.49 4.22
C PRO A 43 13.50 -22.38 4.54
N ASP A 44 13.84 -21.49 5.47
CA ASP A 44 13.09 -20.30 5.87
C ASP A 44 12.89 -19.27 4.74
N ILE A 45 13.73 -19.27 3.69
CA ILE A 45 13.60 -18.32 2.56
C ILE A 45 12.71 -18.82 1.41
N GLY A 46 12.28 -20.08 1.40
CA GLY A 46 11.35 -20.61 0.38
C GLY A 46 10.04 -19.85 0.30
N PRO A 47 9.37 -19.68 1.44
CA PRO A 47 8.38 -18.64 1.68
C PRO A 47 8.57 -17.29 0.98
N LEU A 48 9.71 -16.63 1.25
CA LEU A 48 10.05 -15.34 0.68
C LEU A 48 10.23 -15.43 -0.85
N ILE A 49 10.75 -16.54 -1.37
CA ILE A 49 10.89 -16.75 -2.82
C ILE A 49 9.52 -16.92 -3.48
N GLU A 50 8.58 -17.65 -2.87
CA GLU A 50 7.21 -17.76 -3.37
C GLU A 50 6.53 -16.38 -3.44
N LEU A 51 6.70 -15.58 -2.38
CA LEU A 51 6.27 -14.18 -2.36
C LEU A 51 6.90 -13.39 -3.52
N LEU A 52 8.24 -13.42 -3.65
CA LEU A 52 8.99 -12.70 -4.69
C LEU A 52 8.60 -13.12 -6.12
N ILE A 53 8.18 -14.37 -6.34
CA ILE A 53 7.69 -14.87 -7.63
C ILE A 53 6.33 -14.26 -7.98
N GLU A 54 5.46 -14.11 -6.99
CA GLU A 54 4.13 -13.54 -7.19
C GLU A 54 4.16 -12.02 -7.42
N LEU A 55 5.23 -11.34 -7.00
CA LEU A 55 5.40 -9.90 -7.19
C LEU A 55 5.43 -9.51 -8.67
N PRO A 56 4.68 -8.48 -9.10
CA PRO A 56 4.95 -7.87 -10.39
C PRO A 56 6.38 -7.32 -10.33
N VAL A 57 7.23 -7.78 -11.25
CA VAL A 57 8.52 -7.13 -11.48
C VAL A 57 8.19 -5.69 -11.87
N PRO A 58 8.63 -4.68 -11.11
CA PRO A 58 8.35 -3.30 -11.48
C PRO A 58 8.83 -3.12 -12.90
N HIS A 59 7.90 -2.84 -13.82
CA HIS A 59 8.26 -2.38 -15.14
C HIS A 59 9.05 -1.11 -14.88
N SER A 60 10.36 -1.16 -15.19
CA SER A 60 11.28 -0.03 -15.03
C SER A 60 10.55 1.25 -15.41
N SER A 61 10.50 2.18 -14.44
CA SER A 61 9.82 3.47 -14.37
C SER A 61 10.06 4.43 -15.55
N GLN A 62 9.76 3.97 -16.76
CA GLN A 62 9.86 4.71 -18.02
C GLN A 62 8.57 4.71 -18.82
N GLN A 63 7.45 4.24 -18.27
CA GLN A 63 6.16 4.59 -18.83
C GLN A 63 5.86 6.03 -18.41
N GLU A 64 6.17 6.96 -19.32
CA GLU A 64 5.65 8.32 -19.27
C GLU A 64 4.16 8.28 -18.91
N LYS A 65 3.70 9.20 -18.05
CA LYS A 65 2.28 9.40 -17.72
C LYS A 65 1.47 9.31 -19.01
N THR A 66 0.81 8.17 -19.22
CA THR A 66 0.12 7.92 -20.47
C THR A 66 -1.30 8.45 -20.29
N PRO A 67 -1.68 9.57 -20.92
CA PRO A 67 -3.00 10.17 -20.72
C PRO A 67 -4.10 9.16 -21.03
N GLY A 68 -5.20 9.20 -20.27
CA GLY A 68 -6.35 8.34 -20.47
C GLY A 68 -6.30 6.94 -19.82
N ARG A 69 -5.41 6.71 -18.85
CA ARG A 69 -5.40 5.46 -18.04
C ARG A 69 -5.87 5.61 -16.60
N GLY A 70 -6.12 6.82 -16.11
CA GLY A 70 -6.44 7.07 -14.71
C GLY A 70 -7.63 6.29 -14.17
N ASN A 71 -8.62 5.99 -15.01
CA ASN A 71 -9.82 5.27 -14.61
C ASN A 71 -9.78 3.75 -14.88
N ASN A 72 -8.74 3.26 -15.56
CA ASN A 72 -8.69 1.89 -16.05
C ASN A 72 -7.95 0.99 -15.05
N ARG A 73 -8.67 0.03 -14.46
CA ARG A 73 -8.08 -0.97 -13.58
C ARG A 73 -7.55 -2.14 -14.42
N THR A 74 -6.24 -2.16 -14.60
CA THR A 74 -5.53 -3.21 -15.35
C THR A 74 -4.81 -4.20 -14.44
N LEU A 75 -4.69 -3.87 -13.15
CA LEU A 75 -4.01 -4.68 -12.17
C LEU A 75 -4.84 -5.92 -11.78
N ASN A 76 -4.16 -7.06 -11.65
CA ASN A 76 -4.75 -8.28 -11.09
C ASN A 76 -4.70 -8.24 -9.55
N LEU A 77 -5.79 -7.80 -8.93
CA LEU A 77 -5.91 -7.74 -7.46
C LEU A 77 -5.74 -9.09 -6.77
N SER A 78 -6.05 -10.21 -7.45
CA SER A 78 -5.83 -11.54 -6.86
C SER A 78 -4.35 -11.84 -6.64
N SER A 79 -3.46 -11.29 -7.47
CA SER A 79 -2.01 -11.41 -7.28
C SER A 79 -1.55 -10.58 -6.08
N ILE A 80 -2.03 -9.34 -5.93
CA ILE A 80 -1.71 -8.52 -4.74
C ILE A 80 -2.18 -9.20 -3.46
N ARG A 81 -3.42 -9.71 -3.44
CA ARG A 81 -3.96 -10.39 -2.25
C ARG A 81 -3.14 -11.62 -1.87
N LYS A 82 -2.73 -12.43 -2.84
CA LYS A 82 -1.83 -13.58 -2.58
C LYS A 82 -0.48 -13.15 -2.01
N GLN A 83 0.10 -12.06 -2.50
CA GLN A 83 1.35 -11.52 -1.98
C GLN A 83 1.19 -11.04 -0.53
N LEU A 84 0.06 -10.39 -0.25
CA LEU A 84 -0.27 -9.88 1.06
C LEU A 84 -0.51 -11.01 2.06
N GLU A 85 -1.27 -12.04 1.66
CA GLU A 85 -1.47 -13.28 2.42
C GLU A 85 -0.14 -13.97 2.70
N ALA A 86 0.75 -14.08 1.71
CA ALA A 86 2.07 -14.66 1.87
C ALA A 86 2.94 -13.84 2.84
N ALA A 87 3.01 -12.51 2.69
CA ALA A 87 3.77 -11.63 3.57
C ALA A 87 3.33 -11.78 5.04
N LEU A 88 2.02 -11.80 5.27
CA LEU A 88 1.43 -11.92 6.61
C LEU A 88 1.43 -13.35 7.16
N TYR A 89 1.50 -14.38 6.31
CA TYR A 89 1.67 -15.78 6.73
C TYR A 89 3.12 -16.08 7.12
N TYR A 90 4.09 -15.49 6.40
CA TYR A 90 5.50 -15.83 6.52
C TYR A 90 6.28 -15.07 7.56
N ALA A 91 5.69 -14.04 8.14
CA ALA A 91 6.21 -13.39 9.32
C ALA A 91 6.52 -14.42 10.42
N GLY A 92 5.62 -15.37 10.68
CA GLY A 92 5.71 -16.22 11.86
C GLY A 92 5.46 -15.44 13.16
N GLU A 93 5.59 -16.12 14.30
CA GLU A 93 5.43 -15.53 15.63
C GLU A 93 6.77 -14.92 16.12
N GLY A 94 6.73 -13.73 16.74
CA GLY A 94 7.89 -13.09 17.38
C GLY A 94 8.41 -11.82 16.69
N TRP A 95 9.12 -10.97 17.44
CA TRP A 95 9.47 -9.59 17.06
C TRP A 95 10.26 -9.39 15.74
N GLU A 96 11.06 -10.36 15.29
CA GLU A 96 11.76 -10.27 13.99
C GLU A 96 10.82 -10.40 12.79
N SER A 97 9.61 -10.94 13.00
CA SER A 97 8.59 -11.14 11.98
C SER A 97 7.93 -9.85 11.51
N VAL A 98 7.69 -8.94 12.46
CA VAL A 98 6.96 -7.68 12.25
C VAL A 98 7.74 -6.74 11.34
N GLY A 99 9.06 -6.66 11.52
CA GLY A 99 9.92 -5.86 10.65
C GLY A 99 9.97 -6.39 9.21
N LEU A 100 9.81 -7.71 9.00
CA LEU A 100 9.72 -8.29 7.66
C LEU A 100 8.36 -8.01 7.01
N ILE A 101 7.26 -8.13 7.77
CA ILE A 101 5.93 -7.71 7.30
C ILE A 101 5.98 -6.24 6.91
N GLU A 102 6.41 -5.36 7.80
CA GLU A 102 6.45 -3.92 7.58
C GLU A 102 7.24 -3.58 6.30
N ALA A 103 8.43 -4.16 6.14
CA ALA A 103 9.26 -3.93 4.95
C ALA A 103 8.56 -4.37 3.66
N GLU A 104 7.83 -5.50 3.70
CA GLU A 104 7.13 -6.01 2.54
C GLU A 104 5.87 -5.21 2.22
N LEU A 105 5.07 -4.88 3.23
CA LEU A 105 3.89 -4.03 3.05
C LEU A 105 4.30 -2.66 2.53
N ARG A 106 5.41 -2.08 3.02
CA ARG A 106 5.97 -0.82 2.47
C ARG A 106 6.38 -0.97 1.02
N ARG A 107 6.97 -2.11 0.65
CA ARG A 107 7.35 -2.40 -0.75
C ARG A 107 6.11 -2.52 -1.64
N LEU A 108 5.02 -3.12 -1.15
CA LEU A 108 3.73 -3.17 -1.83
C LEU A 108 3.08 -1.79 -1.93
N CYS A 109 3.18 -0.96 -0.89
CA CYS A 109 2.75 0.44 -0.90
C CYS A 109 3.48 1.22 -2.02
N GLY A 110 4.78 1.00 -2.18
CA GLY A 110 5.57 1.58 -3.27
C GLY A 110 5.07 1.24 -4.68
N ILE A 111 4.38 0.09 -4.88
CA ILE A 111 3.72 -0.22 -6.14
C ILE A 111 2.53 0.72 -6.38
N GLY A 112 1.78 1.05 -5.31
CA GLY A 112 0.72 2.06 -5.35
C GLY A 112 1.27 3.43 -5.73
N ASP A 113 2.41 3.81 -5.14
CA ASP A 113 3.10 5.07 -5.42
C ASP A 113 3.53 5.15 -6.88
N ASP A 114 4.12 4.07 -7.43
CA ASP A 114 4.51 3.99 -8.84
C ASP A 114 3.29 4.19 -9.78
N PHE A 115 2.12 3.64 -9.42
CA PHE A 115 0.89 3.86 -10.19
C PHE A 115 0.37 5.30 -10.05
N ALA A 116 0.41 5.88 -8.86
CA ALA A 116 0.01 7.27 -8.62
C ALA A 116 0.90 8.24 -9.41
N ASP A 117 2.21 8.01 -9.40
CA ASP A 117 3.20 8.78 -10.17
C ASP A 117 2.98 8.66 -11.68
N ALA A 118 2.52 7.50 -12.16
CA ALA A 118 2.13 7.27 -13.55
C ALA A 118 0.75 7.86 -13.91
N GLY A 119 -0.03 8.33 -12.93
CA GLY A 119 -1.41 8.80 -13.10
C GLY A 119 -2.43 7.68 -13.30
N GLU A 120 -2.09 6.44 -12.96
CA GLU A 120 -2.97 5.27 -13.03
C GLU A 120 -3.77 5.12 -11.71
N TRP A 121 -4.59 6.13 -11.40
CA TRP A 121 -5.29 6.27 -10.12
C TRP A 121 -6.15 5.06 -9.73
N ALA A 122 -6.82 4.42 -10.68
CA ALA A 122 -7.63 3.23 -10.44
C ALA A 122 -6.81 2.01 -9.99
N ASN A 123 -5.55 1.90 -10.42
CA ASN A 123 -4.62 0.88 -9.96
C ASN A 123 -4.02 1.27 -8.60
N ALA A 124 -3.57 2.52 -8.45
CA ALA A 124 -3.01 3.04 -7.20
C ALA A 124 -3.96 2.83 -6.02
N GLN A 125 -5.20 3.32 -6.12
CA GLN A 125 -6.19 3.18 -5.04
C GLN A 125 -6.51 1.72 -4.74
N ALA A 126 -6.48 0.83 -5.74
CA ALA A 126 -6.75 -0.58 -5.55
C ALA A 126 -5.63 -1.29 -4.78
N VAL A 127 -4.37 -0.88 -4.99
CA VAL A 127 -3.22 -1.37 -4.23
C VAL A 127 -3.34 -0.94 -2.78
N TYR A 128 -3.47 0.37 -2.51
CA TYR A 128 -3.56 0.88 -1.15
C TYR A 128 -4.74 0.29 -0.39
N ALA A 129 -5.93 0.23 -1.01
CA ALA A 129 -7.13 -0.35 -0.41
C ALA A 129 -6.98 -1.85 -0.08
N ALA A 130 -6.27 -2.60 -0.92
CA ALA A 130 -6.02 -4.01 -0.66
C ALA A 130 -5.08 -4.20 0.53
N ILE A 131 -4.00 -3.40 0.59
CA ILE A 131 -3.02 -3.45 1.68
C ILE A 131 -3.68 -3.10 3.01
N THR A 132 -4.37 -1.96 3.09
CA THR A 132 -5.01 -1.52 4.34
C THR A 132 -6.11 -2.48 4.77
N GLY A 133 -6.92 -2.99 3.83
CA GLY A 133 -8.00 -3.92 4.15
C GLY A 133 -7.51 -5.19 4.83
N GLU A 134 -6.46 -5.82 4.32
CA GLU A 134 -5.90 -7.03 4.93
C GLU A 134 -5.12 -6.72 6.21
N ALA A 135 -4.34 -5.64 6.23
CA ALA A 135 -3.59 -5.23 7.42
C ALA A 135 -4.53 -4.95 8.60
N ILE A 136 -5.66 -4.29 8.36
CA ILE A 136 -6.71 -4.07 9.37
C ILE A 136 -7.34 -5.40 9.79
N ALA A 137 -7.69 -6.28 8.84
CA ALA A 137 -8.36 -7.54 9.14
C ALA A 137 -7.54 -8.47 10.05
N ARG A 138 -6.21 -8.38 9.97
CA ARG A 138 -5.28 -9.19 10.75
C ARG A 138 -4.57 -8.43 11.85
N TYR A 139 -4.92 -7.16 12.07
CA TYR A 139 -4.17 -6.27 12.97
C TYR A 139 -4.02 -6.84 14.38
N GLU A 140 -5.10 -7.38 14.96
CA GLU A 140 -5.08 -7.98 16.31
C GLU A 140 -4.32 -9.32 16.39
N GLU A 141 -3.95 -9.91 15.25
CA GLU A 141 -3.16 -11.15 15.19
C GLU A 141 -1.65 -10.88 15.20
N LEU A 142 -1.22 -9.62 15.07
CA LEU A 142 0.18 -9.23 14.92
C LEU A 142 0.76 -8.77 16.26
N GLU A 143 1.96 -9.26 16.60
CA GLU A 143 2.74 -8.68 17.72
C GLU A 143 3.29 -7.30 17.32
N ASP A 144 3.43 -6.35 18.25
CA ASP A 144 3.95 -4.98 18.01
C ASP A 144 3.28 -4.20 16.85
N GLU A 145 1.97 -4.02 17.00
CA GLU A 145 1.02 -3.49 16.01
C GLU A 145 1.35 -2.09 15.44
N TRP A 146 2.16 -1.27 16.13
CA TRP A 146 2.40 0.13 15.77
C TRP A 146 3.15 0.33 14.44
N GLN A 147 4.02 -0.61 14.05
CA GLN A 147 4.74 -0.54 12.77
C GLN A 147 3.76 -0.75 11.60
N ILE A 148 2.77 -1.62 11.80
CA ILE A 148 1.73 -1.90 10.81
C ILE A 148 0.74 -0.75 10.72
N ALA A 149 0.40 -0.12 11.85
CA ALA A 149 -0.40 1.11 11.86
C ALA A 149 0.24 2.22 11.03
N ALA A 150 1.58 2.40 11.12
CA ALA A 150 2.30 3.36 10.29
C ALA A 150 2.18 3.05 8.78
N ILE A 151 2.22 1.77 8.39
CA ILE A 151 2.00 1.38 6.98
C ILE A 151 0.55 1.62 6.55
N ILE A 152 -0.42 1.37 7.43
CA ILE A 152 -1.82 1.69 7.15
C ILE A 152 -1.94 3.19 6.90
N ASP A 153 -1.32 4.05 7.73
CA ASP A 153 -1.33 5.50 7.55
C ASP A 153 -0.62 5.94 6.25
N GLU A 154 0.56 5.37 5.93
CA GLU A 154 1.24 5.60 4.63
C GLU A 154 0.32 5.29 3.43
N CYS A 155 -0.39 4.16 3.45
CA CYS A 155 -1.36 3.82 2.41
C CYS A 155 -2.61 4.73 2.45
N THR A 156 -2.97 5.25 3.63
CA THR A 156 -4.10 6.17 3.82
C THR A 156 -3.82 7.51 3.18
N ASP A 157 -2.60 8.02 3.30
CA ASP A 157 -2.12 9.19 2.56
C ASP A 157 -2.23 8.97 1.04
N GLY A 158 -1.86 7.78 0.55
CA GLY A 158 -2.02 7.40 -0.86
C GLY A 158 -3.48 7.40 -1.33
N LEU A 159 -4.40 6.86 -0.52
CA LEU A 159 -5.84 6.90 -0.79
C LEU A 159 -6.40 8.33 -0.74
N ALA A 160 -5.97 9.14 0.23
CA ALA A 160 -6.35 10.53 0.36
C ALA A 160 -5.92 11.34 -0.88
N LEU A 161 -4.68 11.14 -1.34
CA LEU A 161 -4.16 11.72 -2.57
C LEU A 161 -4.97 11.29 -3.80
N CYS A 162 -5.31 9.99 -3.89
CA CYS A 162 -6.16 9.49 -4.96
C CYS A 162 -7.51 10.24 -5.00
N LEU A 163 -8.13 10.48 -3.85
CA LEU A 163 -9.43 11.16 -3.75
C LEU A 163 -9.33 12.65 -4.08
N ASP A 164 -8.34 13.36 -3.54
CA ASP A 164 -8.10 14.79 -3.83
C ASP A 164 -7.90 15.05 -5.30
N THR A 165 -7.08 14.22 -5.93
CA THR A 165 -6.68 14.42 -7.33
C THR A 165 -7.89 14.33 -8.27
N GLN A 166 -8.94 13.60 -7.91
CA GLN A 166 -10.13 13.43 -8.75
C GLN A 166 -10.81 14.75 -9.15
N ARG A 167 -10.72 15.78 -8.32
CA ARG A 167 -11.34 17.09 -8.59
C ARG A 167 -10.73 17.81 -9.77
N ASP A 168 -9.43 17.61 -9.98
CA ASP A 168 -8.65 18.34 -10.97
C ASP A 168 -8.40 17.52 -12.25
N LEU A 169 -8.75 16.23 -12.23
CA LEU A 169 -8.62 15.34 -13.40
C LEU A 169 -9.70 15.59 -14.45
N PRO A 170 -9.36 15.45 -15.74
CA PRO A 170 -10.36 15.31 -16.81
C PRO A 170 -11.35 14.18 -16.53
N GLU A 171 -12.61 14.34 -16.92
CA GLU A 171 -13.68 13.35 -16.68
C GLU A 171 -13.33 11.94 -17.16
N ASN A 172 -12.61 11.81 -18.27
CA ASN A 172 -12.17 10.53 -18.82
C ASN A 172 -11.01 9.87 -18.03
N GLU A 173 -10.42 10.57 -17.08
CA GLU A 173 -9.36 10.06 -16.19
C GLU A 173 -9.82 9.92 -14.74
N GLN A 174 -10.97 10.52 -14.39
CA GLN A 174 -11.59 10.35 -13.09
C GLN A 174 -12.02 8.90 -12.86
N LEU A 175 -11.88 8.45 -11.62
CA LEU A 175 -12.34 7.14 -11.17
C LEU A 175 -13.82 6.94 -11.50
N SER A 176 -14.15 5.73 -11.93
CA SER A 176 -15.54 5.31 -12.10
C SER A 176 -16.31 5.38 -10.77
N VAL A 177 -17.63 5.42 -10.84
CA VAL A 177 -18.51 5.45 -9.64
C VAL A 177 -18.17 4.29 -8.68
N THR A 178 -18.02 3.07 -9.21
CA THR A 178 -17.65 1.90 -8.40
C THR A 178 -16.28 2.08 -7.74
N ASN A 179 -15.30 2.57 -8.48
CA ASN A 179 -13.96 2.80 -7.94
C ASN A 179 -13.95 3.91 -6.86
N ARG A 180 -14.80 4.93 -6.99
CA ARG A 180 -14.96 5.97 -5.97
C ARG A 180 -15.66 5.46 -4.72
N GLU A 181 -16.67 4.61 -4.86
CA GLU A 181 -17.35 3.96 -3.74
C GLU A 181 -16.38 3.06 -2.96
N GLU A 182 -15.55 2.27 -3.67
CA GLU A 182 -14.48 1.47 -3.05
C GLU A 182 -13.49 2.36 -2.28
N LEU A 183 -13.01 3.44 -2.89
CA LEU A 183 -12.09 4.40 -2.26
C LEU A 183 -12.66 4.99 -0.97
N LEU A 184 -13.91 5.45 -1.01
CA LEU A 184 -14.58 6.04 0.15
C LEU A 184 -14.83 4.99 1.24
N THR A 185 -15.17 3.75 0.86
CA THR A 185 -15.34 2.64 1.79
C THR A 185 -14.04 2.34 2.52
N SER A 186 -12.92 2.24 1.79
CA SER A 186 -11.60 1.99 2.37
C SER A 186 -11.19 3.09 3.34
N LEU A 187 -11.34 4.36 2.95
CA LEU A 187 -11.06 5.49 3.84
C LEU A 187 -11.95 5.45 5.10
N PHE A 188 -13.23 5.13 4.96
CA PHE A 188 -14.14 5.04 6.09
C PHE A 188 -13.77 3.92 7.08
N GLU A 189 -13.41 2.73 6.57
CA GLU A 189 -12.96 1.62 7.41
C GLU A 189 -11.62 1.90 8.09
N ILE A 190 -10.69 2.58 7.41
CA ILE A 190 -9.44 3.05 8.04
C ILE A 190 -9.74 4.07 9.15
N TRP A 191 -10.66 5.01 8.92
CA TRP A 191 -11.03 5.97 9.97
C TRP A 191 -11.60 5.25 11.20
N LYS A 192 -12.44 4.23 11.01
CA LYS A 192 -12.95 3.37 12.10
C LYS A 192 -11.81 2.66 12.82
N PHE A 193 -10.88 2.07 12.07
CA PHE A 193 -9.69 1.45 12.61
C PHE A 193 -8.87 2.44 13.48
N GLY A 194 -8.58 3.64 12.95
CA GLY A 194 -7.83 4.67 13.67
C GLY A 194 -8.57 5.21 14.91
N GLN A 195 -9.91 5.12 14.94
CA GLN A 195 -10.68 5.36 16.15
C GLN A 195 -10.36 4.29 17.21
N ASP A 196 -10.43 3.01 16.85
CA ASP A 196 -10.28 1.91 17.81
C ASP A 196 -8.83 1.71 18.28
N TYR A 197 -7.83 1.89 17.41
CA TYR A 197 -6.42 1.58 17.69
C TYR A 197 -5.47 2.80 17.66
N GLY A 198 -5.89 3.93 17.11
CA GLY A 198 -5.01 5.08 16.85
C GLY A 198 -4.07 4.86 15.67
N GLY A 199 -2.98 5.64 15.61
CA GLY A 199 -1.90 5.45 14.62
C GLY A 199 -2.21 5.91 13.19
N ILE A 200 -3.33 6.58 12.97
CA ILE A 200 -3.71 7.21 11.70
C ILE A 200 -3.62 8.72 11.88
N ASP A 201 -2.56 9.34 11.35
CA ASP A 201 -2.38 10.80 11.39
C ASP A 201 -3.01 11.48 10.16
N THR A 202 -3.27 10.73 9.08
CA THR A 202 -3.93 11.23 7.88
C THR A 202 -5.32 11.82 8.19
N ASP A 203 -5.61 13.04 7.70
CA ASP A 203 -6.93 13.67 7.85
C ASP A 203 -7.98 13.04 6.93
N VAL A 204 -8.43 11.85 7.28
CA VAL A 204 -9.46 11.10 6.53
C VAL A 204 -10.77 11.87 6.46
N VAL A 205 -11.21 12.45 7.59
CA VAL A 205 -12.50 13.13 7.72
C VAL A 205 -12.55 14.36 6.81
N GLY A 206 -11.56 15.24 6.90
CA GLY A 206 -11.48 16.42 6.04
C GLY A 206 -11.29 16.07 4.58
N THR A 207 -10.58 14.97 4.28
CA THR A 207 -10.39 14.48 2.90
C THR A 207 -11.68 13.97 2.29
N ILE A 208 -12.48 13.19 3.02
CA ILE A 208 -13.80 12.78 2.55
C ILE A 208 -14.69 14.02 2.38
N ALA A 209 -14.80 14.85 3.42
CA ALA A 209 -15.76 15.96 3.43
C ALA A 209 -15.55 16.95 2.28
N ARG A 210 -14.30 17.23 1.88
CA ARG A 210 -13.99 18.19 0.80
C ARG A 210 -14.13 17.62 -0.63
N ASN A 211 -14.26 16.30 -0.79
CA ASN A 211 -14.17 15.63 -2.10
C ASN A 211 -15.39 14.79 -2.49
N VAL A 212 -16.30 14.51 -1.56
CA VAL A 212 -17.52 13.77 -1.86
C VAL A 212 -18.47 14.59 -2.72
N THR A 213 -19.18 13.91 -3.62
CA THR A 213 -20.36 14.45 -4.33
C THR A 213 -21.60 14.42 -3.43
N LYS A 214 -22.74 14.96 -3.90
CA LYS A 214 -24.02 14.91 -3.16
C LYS A 214 -24.50 13.49 -2.89
N ASP A 215 -24.25 12.58 -3.82
CA ASP A 215 -24.70 11.19 -3.69
C ASP A 215 -23.80 10.42 -2.73
N GLU A 216 -22.49 10.64 -2.83
CA GLU A 216 -21.50 10.08 -1.91
C GLU A 216 -21.64 10.63 -0.49
N HIS A 217 -21.96 11.91 -0.35
CA HIS A 217 -22.24 12.52 0.95
C HIS A 217 -23.39 11.81 1.67
N ARG A 218 -24.51 11.57 0.97
CA ARG A 218 -25.64 10.80 1.51
C ARG A 218 -25.27 9.36 1.87
N MET A 219 -24.39 8.75 1.10
CA MET A 219 -23.87 7.41 1.36
C MET A 219 -23.05 7.37 2.65
N VAL A 220 -22.06 8.26 2.79
CA VAL A 220 -21.21 8.36 3.99
C VAL A 220 -22.04 8.71 5.23
N GLU A 221 -23.00 9.63 5.12
CA GLU A 221 -23.96 9.89 6.20
C GLU A 221 -24.74 8.63 6.61
N GLY A 222 -25.11 7.79 5.64
CA GLY A 222 -25.77 6.51 5.89
C GLY A 222 -24.92 5.60 6.76
N TRP A 223 -23.63 5.47 6.45
CA TRP A 223 -22.68 4.67 7.22
C TRP A 223 -22.49 5.23 8.63
N LEU A 224 -22.29 6.55 8.77
CA LEU A 224 -22.18 7.20 10.09
C LEU A 224 -23.41 6.96 10.97
N ARG A 225 -24.61 7.05 10.39
CA ARG A 225 -25.84 6.74 11.14
C ARG A 225 -25.87 5.29 11.58
N GLN A 226 -25.51 4.34 10.72
CA GLN A 226 -25.47 2.92 11.08
C GLN A 226 -24.52 2.67 12.26
N GLU A 227 -23.33 3.27 12.24
CA GLU A 227 -22.35 3.19 13.33
C GLU A 227 -22.88 3.80 14.64
N ILE A 228 -23.58 4.94 14.59
CA ILE A 228 -24.19 5.55 15.80
C ILE A 228 -25.24 4.63 16.42
N HIS A 229 -26.05 3.95 15.59
CA HIS A 229 -27.14 3.10 16.08
C HIS A 229 -26.66 1.73 16.58
N SER A 230 -25.44 1.29 16.23
CA SER A 230 -24.90 0.01 16.71
C SER A 230 -24.63 0.01 18.22
N ASN A 231 -24.57 1.18 18.86
CA ASN A 231 -24.58 1.43 20.31
C ASN A 231 -23.54 0.63 21.14
N GLN A 232 -22.47 0.15 20.49
CA GLN A 232 -21.34 -0.53 21.14
C GLN A 232 -20.11 0.38 21.31
N GLY A 233 -20.19 1.64 20.86
CA GLY A 233 -19.09 2.59 20.92
C GLY A 233 -18.87 3.19 22.31
N SER A 234 -17.60 3.41 22.64
CA SER A 234 -17.18 4.23 23.77
C SER A 234 -17.67 5.70 23.62
N LYS A 235 -17.64 6.47 24.72
CA LYS A 235 -17.98 7.90 24.69
C LYS A 235 -17.12 8.68 23.69
N TRP A 236 -15.84 8.31 23.53
CA TRP A 236 -14.91 8.97 22.62
C TRP A 236 -15.23 8.64 21.14
N ARG A 237 -15.62 7.40 20.82
CA ARG A 237 -16.05 7.00 19.47
C ARG A 237 -17.33 7.71 19.05
N ASN A 238 -18.29 7.86 19.97
CA ASN A 238 -19.51 8.63 19.71
C ASN A 238 -19.23 10.11 19.44
N GLN A 239 -18.24 10.70 20.12
CA GLN A 239 -17.83 12.07 19.86
C GLN A 239 -17.17 12.21 18.48
N ALA A 240 -16.32 11.27 18.10
CA ALA A 240 -15.70 11.24 16.78
C ALA A 240 -16.73 11.12 15.65
N LEU A 241 -17.74 10.27 15.81
CA LEU A 241 -18.87 10.13 14.87
C LEU A 241 -19.64 11.45 14.69
N VAL A 242 -19.91 12.17 15.78
CA VAL A 242 -20.56 13.48 15.74
C VAL A 242 -19.68 14.51 15.04
N SER A 243 -18.39 14.57 15.37
CA SER A 243 -17.45 15.51 14.74
C SER A 243 -17.28 15.24 13.24
N PHE A 244 -17.25 13.98 12.80
CA PHE A 244 -17.26 13.64 11.38
C PHE A 244 -18.53 14.17 10.70
N LYS A 245 -19.70 13.89 11.27
CA LYS A 245 -20.97 14.38 10.73
C LYS A 245 -21.00 15.91 10.60
N GLU A 246 -20.53 16.63 11.63
CA GLU A 246 -20.43 18.08 11.60
C GLU A 246 -19.51 18.58 10.48
N GLU A 247 -18.37 17.91 10.24
CA GLU A 247 -17.46 18.29 9.17
C GLU A 247 -18.05 18.05 7.77
N LEU A 248 -18.78 16.95 7.59
CA LEU A 248 -19.55 16.69 6.36
C LEU A 248 -20.63 17.76 6.12
N GLU A 249 -21.26 18.28 7.17
CA GLU A 249 -22.29 19.31 7.06
C GLU A 249 -21.71 20.69 6.72
N LYS A 250 -20.52 21.03 7.22
CA LYS A 250 -19.84 22.31 6.93
C LYS A 250 -19.49 22.48 5.46
N GLN A 251 -19.21 21.40 4.75
CA GLN A 251 -18.86 21.42 3.33
C GLN A 251 -20.08 21.59 2.40
N GLY A 252 -21.29 21.68 2.96
CA GLY A 252 -22.49 22.29 2.36
C GLY A 252 -22.64 22.15 0.85
N LEU A 253 -23.00 20.96 0.37
CA LEU A 253 -23.38 20.72 -1.03
C LEU A 253 -24.87 21.02 -1.32
#